data_AF-A0A8D8L1Y7-F1
#
_entry.id   AF-A0A8D8L1Y7-F1
#
_cell.length_a   1.000
_cell.length_b   1.000
_cell.length_c   1.000
_cell.angle_alpha   90.00
_cell.angle_beta   90.00
_cell.angle_gamma   90.00
#
_symmetry.space_group_name_H-M   'P 1'
#
loop_
_entity.id
_entity.type
_entity.pdbx_description
1 polymer ?
#
loop_
_entity_poly.entity_id
_entity_poly.type
_entity_poly.pdbx_seq_one_letter_code
_entity_poly.pdbx_strand_id
1 'polypeptide(L)'
;SFQKNYFIICGESAYLLQTADSQQTFPLKALMNFGSSDGETPLHNCYGADRLDIVKLLISHGGNPLAINTVGQTPLHLALTDKDAEKAMYLLKLCVDQDLRSPDGTPAAELPNGLGFRPLHLAAM
;
A
#
# COMPACT_ATOMS: atom_id res chain seq x y z
N SER A 1 26.50 -13.45 -9.56
CA SER A 1 25.59 -12.91 -8.54
C SER A 1 24.17 -13.32 -8.88
N PHE A 2 23.50 -14.07 -8.00
CA PHE A 2 22.12 -14.50 -8.22
C PHE A 2 21.18 -13.31 -7.98
N GLN A 3 20.61 -12.75 -9.04
CA GLN A 3 19.51 -11.81 -8.89
C GLN A 3 18.32 -12.56 -8.32
N LYS A 4 17.93 -12.26 -7.08
CA LYS A 4 16.69 -12.76 -6.51
C LYS A 4 15.57 -11.85 -6.98
N ASN A 5 14.84 -12.31 -7.99
CA ASN A 5 13.58 -11.70 -8.41
C ASN A 5 12.46 -12.34 -7.58
N TYR A 6 11.74 -11.55 -6.78
CA TYR A 6 10.55 -12.03 -6.09
C TYR A 6 9.31 -11.59 -6.89
N PHE A 7 8.48 -12.54 -7.28
CA PHE A 7 7.16 -12.27 -7.83
C PHE A 7 6.15 -12.24 -6.68
N ILE A 8 5.49 -11.11 -6.47
CA ILE A 8 4.38 -10.97 -5.52
C ILE A 8 3.09 -10.92 -6.33
N ILE A 9 2.20 -11.90 -6.14
CA ILE A 9 0.90 -11.93 -6.84
C ILE A 9 -0.18 -11.44 -5.89
N CYS A 10 -0.61 -10.18 -5.98
CA CYS A 10 -1.67 -9.58 -5.17
C CYS A 10 -2.95 -9.44 -6.03
N GLY A 11 -3.98 -10.23 -5.73
CA GLY A 11 -5.19 -10.33 -6.57
C GLY A 11 -4.88 -10.91 -7.96
N GLU A 12 -5.38 -10.26 -9.00
CA GLU A 12 -5.07 -10.58 -10.42
C GLU A 12 -3.74 -9.97 -10.89
N SER A 13 -3.08 -9.16 -10.06
CA SER A 13 -1.87 -8.41 -10.43
C SER A 13 -0.61 -9.09 -9.91
N ALA A 14 0.37 -9.30 -10.80
CA ALA A 14 1.70 -9.80 -10.46
C ALA A 14 2.72 -8.65 -10.44
N TYR A 15 3.46 -8.54 -9.34
CA TYR A 15 4.43 -7.48 -9.08
C TYR A 15 5.83 -8.07 -8.98
N LEU A 16 6.80 -7.46 -9.68
CA LEU A 16 8.19 -7.87 -9.69
C LEU A 16 9.01 -7.05 -8.70
N LEU A 17 9.57 -7.70 -7.68
CA LEU A 17 10.61 -7.13 -6.83
C LEU A 17 11.97 -7.58 -7.36
N GLN A 18 12.76 -6.62 -7.86
CA GLN A 18 14.17 -6.83 -8.17
C GLN A 18 15.02 -6.26 -7.04
N THR A 19 15.74 -7.10 -6.29
CA THR A 19 16.78 -6.62 -5.38
C THR A 19 18.10 -6.59 -6.15
N ALA A 20 18.44 -5.45 -6.74
CA ALA A 20 19.78 -5.22 -7.29
C ALA A 20 20.79 -5.05 -6.15
N ASP A 21 22.00 -5.59 -6.35
CA ASP A 21 23.10 -5.62 -5.39
C ASP A 21 23.33 -4.27 -4.68
N SER A 22 23.42 -4.38 -3.35
CA SER A 22 23.92 -3.52 -2.25
C SER A 22 24.29 -2.03 -2.40
N GLN A 23 24.24 -1.35 -3.55
CA GLN A 23 24.57 0.09 -3.63
C GLN A 23 23.74 0.90 -4.64
N GLN A 24 22.77 0.29 -5.32
CA GLN A 24 21.79 1.02 -6.14
C GLN A 24 20.38 0.51 -5.86
N THR A 25 19.72 1.14 -4.90
CA THR A 25 18.26 1.12 -4.74
C THR A 25 17.65 1.76 -6.00
N PHE A 26 17.41 0.98 -7.06
CA PHE A 26 16.47 1.41 -8.09
C PHE A 26 15.15 1.69 -7.35
N PRO A 27 14.62 2.93 -7.40
CA PRO A 27 13.46 3.24 -6.60
C PRO A 27 12.32 2.34 -7.06
N LEU A 28 11.85 1.49 -6.14
CA LEU A 28 10.61 0.71 -6.26
C LEU A 28 9.43 1.55 -6.76
N LYS A 29 9.51 2.87 -6.60
CA LYS A 29 8.67 3.91 -7.19
C LYS A 29 8.38 3.71 -8.69
N ALA A 30 9.30 3.11 -9.47
CA ALA A 30 9.15 2.98 -10.92
C ALA A 30 8.41 1.71 -11.38
N LEU A 31 8.37 0.64 -10.58
CA LEU A 31 7.71 -0.63 -10.93
C LEU A 31 6.34 -0.80 -10.27
N MET A 32 6.02 -0.01 -9.23
CA MET A 32 4.74 -0.05 -8.51
C MET A 32 3.50 0.41 -9.31
N ASN A 33 3.67 0.92 -10.53
CA ASN A 33 2.59 1.49 -11.36
C ASN A 33 2.15 0.59 -12.55
N PHE A 34 2.79 -0.55 -12.78
CA PHE A 34 2.38 -1.45 -13.85
C PHE A 34 1.47 -2.54 -13.29
N GLY A 35 0.14 -2.35 -13.30
CA GLY A 35 -0.72 -3.50 -13.02
C GLY A 35 -2.22 -3.34 -12.71
N SER A 36 -2.82 -2.15 -12.72
CA SER A 36 -4.29 -2.04 -12.79
C SER A 36 -4.67 -0.74 -13.52
N SER A 37 -5.80 -0.75 -14.24
CA SER A 37 -6.40 0.43 -14.87
C SER A 37 -6.68 1.56 -13.87
N ASP A 38 -6.66 1.24 -12.59
CA ASP A 38 -7.12 2.08 -11.49
C ASP A 38 -5.97 2.72 -10.71
N GLY A 39 -4.74 2.68 -11.24
CA GLY A 39 -3.57 3.32 -10.62
C GLY A 39 -3.19 2.70 -9.26
N GLU A 40 -3.57 1.46 -9.05
CA GLU A 40 -3.34 0.75 -7.79
C GLU A 40 -1.91 0.25 -7.65
N THR A 41 -1.28 0.62 -6.54
CA THR A 41 -0.01 0.02 -6.12
C THR A 41 -0.23 -1.39 -5.57
N PRO A 42 0.82 -2.24 -5.44
CA PRO A 42 0.68 -3.55 -4.79
C PRO A 42 0.09 -3.51 -3.37
N LEU A 43 0.24 -2.40 -2.62
CA LEU A 43 -0.40 -2.18 -1.32
C LEU A 43 -1.92 -1.93 -1.41
N HIS A 44 -2.45 -1.55 -2.58
CA HIS A 44 -3.89 -1.44 -2.83
C HIS A 44 -4.51 -2.77 -3.24
N ASN A 45 -3.73 -3.78 -3.62
CA ASN A 45 -4.29 -5.05 -4.13
C ASN A 45 -3.96 -6.25 -3.23
N CYS A 46 -3.41 -6.01 -2.03
CA CYS A 46 -3.07 -7.04 -1.05
C CYS A 46 -4.28 -7.57 -0.23
N TYR A 47 -5.49 -7.40 -0.78
CA TYR A 47 -6.76 -7.78 -0.18
C TYR A 47 -7.12 -9.22 -0.53
N GLY A 48 -7.57 -10.00 0.47
CA GLY A 48 -7.65 -11.47 0.41
C GLY A 48 -6.94 -12.17 1.58
N ALA A 49 -7.45 -13.34 1.97
CA ALA A 49 -7.07 -14.08 3.19
C ALA A 49 -5.56 -14.34 3.31
N ASP A 50 -5.00 -14.11 4.51
CA ASP A 50 -3.61 -14.40 4.93
C ASP A 50 -2.47 -13.64 4.21
N ARG A 51 -2.69 -12.39 3.82
CA ARG A 51 -1.70 -11.59 3.07
C ARG A 51 -1.00 -10.49 3.88
N LEU A 52 -1.14 -10.48 5.21
CA LEU A 52 -0.50 -9.46 6.07
C LEU A 52 1.03 -9.44 5.93
N ASP A 53 1.65 -10.60 5.75
CA ASP A 53 3.10 -10.70 5.55
C ASP A 53 3.56 -10.00 4.28
N ILE A 54 2.71 -9.95 3.26
CA ILE A 54 3.00 -9.25 2.02
C ILE A 54 2.89 -7.73 2.21
N VAL A 55 1.92 -7.27 3.01
CA VAL A 55 1.85 -5.85 3.41
C VAL A 55 3.14 -5.43 4.11
N LYS A 56 3.60 -6.22 5.09
CA LYS A 56 4.85 -5.98 5.81
C LYS A 56 6.05 -5.98 4.87
N LEU A 57 6.14 -6.96 3.98
CA LEU A 57 7.24 -7.09 3.04
C LEU A 57 7.28 -5.91 2.06
N LEU A 58 6.15 -5.52 1.48
CA LEU A 58 6.05 -4.35 0.60
C LEU A 58 6.50 -3.08 1.30
N ILE A 59 6.08 -2.86 2.55
CA ILE A 59 6.51 -1.69 3.34
C ILE A 59 8.00 -1.74 3.68
N SER A 60 8.52 -2.91 4.08
CA SER A 60 9.95 -3.08 4.38
C SER A 60 10.86 -2.82 3.18
N HIS A 61 10.34 -3.05 1.98
CA HIS A 61 11.06 -2.76 0.75
C HIS A 61 10.93 -1.28 0.33
N GLY A 62 10.01 -0.49 0.89
CA GLY A 62 9.81 0.92 0.54
C GLY A 62 8.53 1.20 -0.25
N GLY A 63 7.55 0.30 -0.17
CA GLY A 63 6.19 0.56 -0.60
C GLY A 63 5.58 1.73 0.16
N ASN A 64 4.91 2.63 -0.56
CA ASN A 64 4.34 3.84 0.03
C ASN A 64 2.92 3.57 0.57
N PRO A 65 2.69 3.58 1.90
CA PRO A 65 1.36 3.39 2.49
C PRO A 65 0.42 4.59 2.25
N LEU A 66 0.94 5.72 1.78
CA LEU A 66 0.16 6.92 1.38
C LEU A 66 -0.03 7.02 -0.13
N ALA A 67 0.36 6.00 -0.89
CA ALA A 67 0.02 5.97 -2.31
C ALA A 67 -1.49 6.07 -2.46
N ILE A 68 -1.95 6.80 -3.47
CA ILE A 68 -3.36 6.92 -3.81
C ILE A 68 -3.63 6.27 -5.17
N ASN A 69 -4.75 5.56 -5.29
CA ASN A 69 -5.26 5.06 -6.57
C ASN A 69 -5.99 6.18 -7.35
N THR A 70 -6.56 5.87 -8.52
CA THR A 70 -7.27 6.84 -9.37
C THR A 70 -8.50 7.46 -8.71
N VAL A 71 -9.07 6.79 -7.71
CA VAL A 71 -10.22 7.27 -6.90
C VAL A 71 -9.74 8.04 -5.66
N GLY A 72 -8.43 8.26 -5.51
CA GLY A 72 -7.84 8.95 -4.36
C GLY A 72 -7.84 8.14 -3.07
N GLN A 73 -8.11 6.83 -3.13
CA GLN A 73 -8.06 5.96 -1.96
C GLN A 73 -6.62 5.54 -1.70
N THR A 74 -6.24 5.48 -0.42
CA THR A 74 -4.98 4.87 0.03
C THR A 74 -5.20 3.38 0.35
N PRO A 75 -4.12 2.60 0.56
CA PRO A 75 -4.23 1.25 1.12
C PRO A 75 -5.09 1.19 2.39
N LEU A 76 -4.98 2.17 3.30
CA LEU A 76 -5.80 2.17 4.51
C LEU A 76 -7.32 2.30 4.22
N HIS A 77 -7.70 3.06 3.21
CA HIS A 77 -9.11 3.17 2.81
C HIS A 77 -9.66 1.82 2.33
N LEU A 78 -8.89 1.12 1.49
CA LEU A 78 -9.31 -0.18 0.96
C LEU A 78 -9.31 -1.28 2.03
N ALA A 79 -8.34 -1.27 2.94
CA ALA A 79 -8.29 -2.22 4.06
C ALA A 79 -9.52 -2.12 4.98
N LEU A 80 -10.04 -0.91 5.18
CA LEU A 80 -11.25 -0.69 5.96
C LEU A 80 -12.53 -1.09 5.21
N THR A 81 -12.56 -0.95 3.88
CA THR A 81 -13.70 -1.42 3.07
C THR A 81 -13.75 -2.94 2.93
N ASP A 82 -12.59 -3.61 2.86
CA ASP A 82 -12.49 -5.07 2.73
C ASP A 82 -12.75 -5.80 4.07
N LYS A 83 -13.00 -5.05 5.15
CA LYS A 83 -13.21 -5.55 6.53
C LYS A 83 -12.05 -6.41 7.05
N ASP A 84 -10.85 -6.21 6.51
CA ASP A 84 -9.62 -6.87 6.96
C ASP A 84 -9.05 -6.10 8.16
N ALA A 85 -9.59 -6.39 9.33
CA ALA A 85 -9.25 -5.70 10.57
C ALA A 85 -7.76 -5.79 10.92
N GLU A 86 -7.08 -6.90 10.61
CA GLU A 86 -5.67 -7.08 10.92
C GLU A 86 -4.78 -6.18 10.05
N LYS A 87 -5.03 -6.13 8.75
CA LYS A 87 -4.28 -5.25 7.83
C LYS A 87 -4.59 -3.78 8.10
N ALA A 88 -5.87 -3.45 8.33
CA ALA A 88 -6.27 -2.10 8.68
C ALA A 88 -5.58 -1.64 9.98
N MET A 89 -5.54 -2.51 10.99
CA MET A 89 -4.85 -2.23 12.26
C MET A 89 -3.34 -2.04 12.05
N TYR A 90 -2.70 -2.88 11.24
CA TYR A 90 -1.28 -2.76 10.95
C TYR A 90 -0.96 -1.45 10.22
N LEU A 91 -1.71 -1.10 9.17
CA LEU A 91 -1.54 0.14 8.42
C LEU A 91 -1.85 1.36 9.28
N LEU A 92 -2.91 1.31 10.10
CA LEU A 92 -3.25 2.40 11.02
C LEU A 92 -2.13 2.60 12.05
N LYS A 93 -1.65 1.52 12.65
CA LYS A 93 -0.54 1.58 13.61
C LYS A 93 0.71 2.15 12.95
N LEU A 94 1.04 1.73 11.74
CA LEU A 94 2.16 2.29 10.98
C LEU A 94 2.00 3.80 10.76
N CYS A 95 0.80 4.23 10.36
CA CYS A 95 0.48 5.63 10.14
C CYS A 95 0.63 6.47 11.43
N VAL A 96 0.19 5.94 12.57
CA VAL A 96 0.26 6.61 13.86
C VAL A 96 1.69 6.62 14.41
N ASP A 97 2.37 5.47 14.41
CA ASP A 97 3.72 5.30 14.98
C ASP A 97 4.77 6.11 14.19
N GLN A 98 4.59 6.26 12.88
CA GLN A 98 5.52 7.02 12.02
C GLN A 98 5.03 8.45 11.70
N ASP A 99 3.92 8.90 12.30
CA ASP A 99 3.25 10.18 12.01
C ASP A 99 3.18 10.47 10.50
N LEU A 100 2.71 9.48 9.73
CA LEU A 100 2.68 9.59 8.28
C LEU A 100 1.70 10.67 7.87
N ARG A 101 2.18 11.60 7.04
CA ARG A 101 1.43 12.74 6.54
C ARG A 101 1.51 12.83 5.03
N SER A 102 0.41 13.23 4.43
CA SER A 102 0.38 13.62 3.02
C SER A 102 1.19 14.90 2.77
N PRO A 103 1.47 15.26 1.51
CA PRO A 103 2.28 16.45 1.18
C PRO A 103 1.74 17.79 1.71
N ASP A 104 0.43 17.88 1.93
CA ASP A 104 -0.28 19.02 2.54
C ASP A 104 -0.22 19.02 4.08
N GLY A 105 0.41 18.01 4.69
CA GLY A 105 0.59 17.90 6.15
C GLY A 105 -0.54 17.17 6.87
N THR A 106 -1.57 16.72 6.13
CA THR A 106 -2.71 15.99 6.69
C THR A 106 -2.27 14.61 7.18
N PRO A 107 -2.59 14.21 8.43
CA PRO A 107 -2.29 12.87 8.92
C PRO A 107 -2.96 11.80 8.07
N ALA A 108 -2.26 10.70 7.81
CA ALA A 108 -2.75 9.61 6.98
C ALA A 108 -4.07 8.99 7.48
N ALA A 109 -4.28 8.99 8.80
CA ALA A 109 -5.52 8.52 9.42
C ALA A 109 -6.73 9.45 9.17
N GLU A 110 -6.49 10.71 8.80
CA GLU A 110 -7.52 11.71 8.52
C GLU A 110 -7.62 12.10 7.04
N LEU A 111 -6.75 11.56 6.20
CA LEU A 111 -6.64 11.89 4.79
C LEU A 111 -7.92 11.48 4.05
N PRO A 112 -8.72 12.41 3.48
CA PRO A 112 -9.90 12.04 2.70
C PRO A 112 -9.52 11.37 1.38
N ASN A 113 -10.33 10.41 0.93
CA ASN A 113 -10.25 9.90 -0.43
C ASN A 113 -10.79 10.92 -1.47
N GLY A 114 -10.77 10.56 -2.76
CA GLY A 114 -11.29 11.41 -3.83
C GLY A 114 -12.79 11.72 -3.74
N LEU A 115 -13.54 11.02 -2.88
CA LEU A 115 -14.95 11.26 -2.59
C LEU A 115 -15.16 12.10 -1.31
N GLY A 116 -14.09 12.49 -0.61
CA GLY A 116 -14.14 13.26 0.64
C GLY A 116 -14.31 12.41 1.91
N PHE A 117 -14.35 11.08 1.79
CA PHE A 117 -14.47 10.19 2.95
C PHE A 117 -13.10 9.90 3.55
N ARG A 118 -12.96 10.23 4.84
CA ARG A 118 -11.83 9.77 5.67
C ARG A 118 -11.85 8.24 5.85
N PRO A 119 -10.71 7.61 6.15
CA PRO A 119 -10.63 6.15 6.31
C PRO A 119 -11.65 5.63 7.32
N LEU A 120 -11.78 6.30 8.47
CA LEU A 120 -12.71 5.87 9.52
C LEU A 120 -14.20 5.94 9.11
N HIS A 121 -14.58 6.80 8.17
CA HIS A 121 -15.96 6.79 7.64
C HIS A 121 -16.25 5.48 6.89
N LEU A 122 -15.27 4.94 6.16
CA LEU A 122 -15.42 3.69 5.41
C LEU A 122 -15.49 2.46 6.33
N ALA A 123 -14.94 2.54 7.54
CA ALA A 123 -15.03 1.47 8.54
C ALA A 123 -16.45 1.27 9.08
N ALA A 124 -17.33 2.27 8.95
CA ALA A 124 -18.67 2.29 9.52
C ALA A 124 -19.79 2.07 8.48
N MET A 125 -19.44 1.90 7.20
CA MET A 125 -20.39 1.64 6.09
C MET A 125 -20.64 0.14 5.89
#